data_AF-A0A212JSB9-F1
#
_entry.id   AF-A0A212JSB9-F1
#
_cell.length_a   1.000
_cell.length_b   1.000
_cell.length_c   1.000
_cell.angle_alpha   90.00
_cell.angle_beta   90.00
_cell.angle_gamma   90.00
#
_symmetry.space_group_name_H-M   'P 1'
#
loop_
_entity.id
_entity.type
_entity.pdbx_description
1 polymer ?
#
loop_
_entity_poly.entity_id
_entity_poly.type
_entity_poly.pdbx_seq_one_letter_code
_entity_poly.pdbx_strand_id
1 'polypeptide(L)'
;MKTNSRSNGRGQDWRKGQLKYTREELETRVKQYFDYCDENGRKYTKPGLILYLDISEDTFDNWLNNDGGKYTELFGVLKRAMVRMRDDLEQRGDTMSLFRLKQACYGGYSDRPTEDSGQGIKVAVSFGAGDGKVAIEYGK
;
A
#
# COMPACT_ATOMS: atom_id res chain seq x y z
N MET A 1 -39.69 28.56 15.52
CA MET A 1 -38.23 28.72 15.65
C MET A 1 -37.57 28.18 14.38
N LYS A 2 -36.98 29.07 13.57
CA LYS A 2 -36.22 28.73 12.35
C LYS A 2 -34.74 28.68 12.71
N THR A 3 -34.06 27.58 12.44
CA THR A 3 -32.59 27.46 12.31
C THR A 3 -32.29 26.08 11.71
N ASN A 4 -31.39 25.86 10.77
CA ASN A 4 -30.62 26.71 9.87
C ASN A 4 -30.03 25.73 8.85
N SER A 5 -30.41 25.84 7.58
CA SER A 5 -29.87 25.05 6.48
C SER A 5 -28.40 25.42 6.28
N ARG A 6 -27.47 24.53 6.59
CA ARG A 6 -26.08 24.65 6.14
C ARG A 6 -25.88 23.84 4.87
N SER A 7 -26.34 24.41 3.76
CA SER A 7 -25.79 24.12 2.45
C SER A 7 -24.33 24.58 2.45
N ASN A 8 -23.38 23.66 2.50
CA ASN A 8 -21.99 23.98 2.18
C ASN A 8 -21.62 23.26 0.89
N GLY A 9 -21.91 23.95 -0.21
CA GLY A 9 -21.47 23.56 -1.54
C GLY A 9 -19.96 23.53 -1.60
N ARG A 10 -19.39 22.33 -1.72
CA ARG A 10 -18.12 22.15 -2.40
C ARG A 10 -18.45 21.74 -3.83
N GLY A 11 -18.72 22.74 -4.66
CA GLY A 11 -18.58 22.60 -6.10
C GLY A 11 -17.09 22.35 -6.36
N GLN A 12 -16.68 21.09 -6.35
CA GLN A 12 -15.36 20.71 -6.81
C GLN A 12 -15.49 20.39 -8.29
N ASP A 13 -14.87 21.27 -9.06
CA ASP A 13 -14.81 21.36 -10.51
C ASP A 13 -14.56 19.97 -11.14
N TRP A 14 -15.58 19.48 -11.85
CA TRP A 14 -15.66 18.21 -12.55
C TRP A 14 -14.87 18.27 -13.87
N ARG A 15 -13.67 18.85 -13.86
CA ARG A 15 -12.75 18.78 -15.01
C ARG A 15 -12.46 17.31 -15.28
N LYS A 16 -13.26 16.78 -16.21
CA LYS A 16 -13.23 15.44 -16.78
C LYS A 16 -11.78 14.99 -16.89
N GLY A 17 -11.49 13.86 -16.25
CA GLY A 17 -10.20 13.21 -16.15
C GLY A 17 -9.44 13.20 -17.47
N GLN A 18 -8.59 14.20 -17.63
CA GLN A 18 -7.56 14.18 -18.64
C GLN A 18 -6.33 13.60 -17.95
N LEU A 19 -5.92 12.43 -18.41
CA LEU A 19 -4.69 11.79 -17.95
C LEU A 19 -3.52 12.75 -18.21
N LYS A 20 -2.87 13.23 -17.14
CA LYS A 20 -1.71 14.13 -17.26
C LYS A 20 -0.53 13.45 -17.97
N TYR A 21 -0.47 12.12 -17.90
CA TYR A 21 0.61 11.31 -18.45
C TYR A 21 0.05 10.11 -19.20
N THR A 22 0.74 9.70 -20.27
CA THR A 22 0.59 8.35 -20.82
C THR A 22 1.26 7.32 -19.90
N ARG A 23 1.06 6.03 -20.18
CA ARG A 23 1.71 4.94 -19.45
C ARG A 23 3.23 5.04 -19.51
N GLU A 24 3.77 5.22 -20.71
CA GLU A 24 5.21 5.24 -20.99
C GLU A 24 5.88 6.47 -20.37
N GLU A 25 5.20 7.62 -20.43
CA GLU A 25 5.64 8.85 -19.78
C GLU A 25 5.68 8.69 -18.27
N LEU A 26 4.62 8.11 -17.68
CA LEU A 26 4.57 7.87 -16.24
C LEU A 26 5.67 6.89 -15.80
N GLU A 27 5.88 5.80 -16.53
CA GLU A 27 6.93 4.83 -16.24
C GLU A 27 8.32 5.48 -16.29
N THR A 28 8.56 6.32 -17.31
CA THR A 28 9.80 7.08 -17.44
C THR A 28 10.01 8.04 -16.27
N ARG A 29 8.98 8.81 -15.89
CA ARG A 29 9.06 9.76 -14.77
C ARG A 29 9.26 9.07 -13.43
N VAL A 30 8.58 7.96 -13.20
CA VAL A 30 8.75 7.13 -12.00
C VAL A 30 10.18 6.61 -11.92
N LYS A 31 10.74 6.13 -13.03
CA LYS A 31 12.14 5.68 -13.09
C LYS A 31 13.10 6.84 -12.77
N GLN A 32 12.91 7.99 -13.41
CA GLN A 32 13.73 9.18 -13.15
C GLN A 32 13.67 9.63 -11.70
N TYR A 33 12.53 9.50 -11.02
CA TYR A 33 12.45 9.78 -9.59
C TYR A 33 13.33 8.85 -8.75
N PHE A 34 13.33 7.55 -9.07
CA PHE A 34 14.18 6.60 -8.37
C PHE A 34 15.66 6.88 -8.61
N ASP A 35 16.04 7.10 -9.88
CA ASP A 35 17.42 7.45 -10.27
C ASP A 35 17.86 8.76 -9.57
N TYR A 36 17.00 9.78 -9.54
CA TYR A 36 17.25 11.03 -8.80
C TYR A 36 17.47 10.79 -7.30
N CYS A 37 16.64 9.96 -6.67
CA CYS A 37 16.81 9.63 -5.27
C CYS A 37 18.13 8.88 -5.02
N ASP A 38 18.52 7.95 -5.90
CA ASP A 38 19.77 7.20 -5.79
C ASP A 38 21.00 8.11 -5.91
N GLU A 39 21.02 8.97 -6.92
CA GLU A 39 22.10 9.93 -7.15
C GLU A 39 22.27 10.92 -5.99
N ASN A 40 21.17 11.27 -5.32
CA ASN A 40 21.17 12.24 -4.22
C ASN A 40 21.22 11.56 -2.83
N GLY A 41 21.36 10.23 -2.77
CA GLY A 41 21.35 9.47 -1.50
C GLY A 41 20.04 9.60 -0.70
N ARG A 42 18.94 9.96 -1.37
CA ARG A 42 17.63 10.15 -0.76
C ARG A 42 16.85 8.85 -0.72
N LYS A 43 15.99 8.72 0.29
CA LYS A 43 15.12 7.55 0.42
C LYS A 43 13.85 7.74 -0.39
N TYR A 44 13.42 6.70 -1.10
CA TYR A 44 12.17 6.72 -1.83
C TYR A 44 10.97 6.77 -0.87
N THR A 45 10.00 7.61 -1.17
CA THR A 45 8.74 7.71 -0.42
C THR A 45 7.58 8.04 -1.37
N LYS A 46 6.35 7.64 -1.00
CA LYS A 46 5.11 7.99 -1.71
C LYS A 46 4.95 9.52 -1.83
N PRO A 47 5.05 10.35 -0.76
CA PRO A 47 4.95 11.79 -0.90
C PRO A 47 6.03 12.39 -1.82
N GLY A 48 7.26 11.87 -1.76
CA GLY A 48 8.33 12.32 -2.65
C GLY A 48 8.03 12.04 -4.13
N LEU A 49 7.43 10.90 -4.46
CA LEU A 49 7.02 10.57 -5.82
C LEU A 49 5.87 11.47 -6.29
N ILE A 50 4.87 11.71 -5.43
CA ILE A 50 3.75 12.61 -5.72
C ILE A 50 4.24 14.02 -6.07
N LEU A 51 5.17 14.55 -5.25
CA LEU A 51 5.78 15.85 -5.48
C LEU A 51 6.60 15.88 -6.78
N TYR A 52 7.34 14.81 -7.08
CA TYR A 52 8.13 14.72 -8.31
C TYR A 52 7.26 14.66 -9.57
N LEU A 53 6.11 13.98 -9.50
CA LEU A 53 5.14 13.90 -10.59
C LEU A 53 4.28 15.17 -10.73
N ASP A 54 4.35 16.08 -9.75
CA ASP A 54 3.59 17.33 -9.69
C ASP A 54 2.06 17.07 -9.78
N ILE A 55 1.58 16.17 -8.93
CA ILE A 55 0.14 15.82 -8.84
C ILE A 55 -0.33 15.92 -7.39
N SER A 56 -1.65 16.01 -7.18
CA SER A 56 -2.22 15.95 -5.83
C SER A 56 -2.23 14.51 -5.30
N GLU A 57 -2.25 14.35 -3.97
CA GLU A 57 -2.38 13.04 -3.34
C GLU A 57 -3.69 12.35 -3.73
N ASP A 58 -4.81 13.09 -3.78
CA ASP A 58 -6.10 12.57 -4.27
C ASP A 58 -5.99 12.00 -5.70
N THR A 59 -5.24 12.67 -6.58
CA THR A 59 -5.04 12.19 -7.96
C THR A 59 -4.25 10.89 -7.98
N PHE A 60 -3.19 10.83 -7.18
CA PHE A 60 -2.37 9.62 -7.03
C PHE A 60 -3.19 8.45 -6.49
N ASP A 61 -3.99 8.68 -5.45
CA ASP A 61 -4.82 7.64 -4.84
C ASP A 61 -5.93 7.18 -5.80
N ASN A 62 -6.52 8.07 -6.58
CA ASN A 62 -7.48 7.72 -7.64
C ASN A 62 -6.84 6.81 -8.71
N TRP A 63 -5.59 7.11 -9.12
CA TRP A 63 -4.86 6.26 -10.07
C TRP A 63 -4.48 4.92 -9.44
N LEU A 64 -4.11 4.89 -8.17
CA LEU A 64 -3.71 3.68 -7.44
C LEU A 64 -4.89 2.77 -7.07
N ASN A 65 -6.10 3.31 -6.91
CA ASN A 65 -7.31 2.54 -6.65
C ASN A 65 -8.03 2.12 -7.94
N ASN A 66 -7.57 2.61 -9.10
CA ASN A 66 -8.23 2.46 -10.40
C ASN A 66 -9.72 2.84 -10.33
N ASP A 67 -10.02 3.97 -9.70
CA ASP A 67 -11.41 4.37 -9.45
C ASP A 67 -12.16 4.53 -10.79
N GLY A 68 -13.23 3.74 -10.97
CA GLY A 68 -14.01 3.66 -12.19
C GLY A 68 -13.36 2.98 -13.40
N GLY A 69 -12.25 2.23 -13.22
CA GLY A 69 -11.63 1.43 -14.29
C GLY A 69 -10.96 2.23 -15.41
N LYS A 70 -10.81 3.55 -15.23
CA LYS A 70 -10.29 4.47 -16.25
C LYS A 70 -8.78 4.54 -16.30
N TYR A 71 -8.09 4.02 -15.28
CA TYR A 71 -6.65 4.22 -15.07
C TYR A 71 -5.86 2.92 -15.08
N THR A 72 -6.41 1.85 -15.66
CA THR A 72 -5.85 0.49 -15.60
C THR A 72 -4.37 0.42 -16.02
N GLU A 73 -3.99 1.17 -17.06
CA GLU A 73 -2.61 1.25 -17.54
C GLU A 73 -1.67 1.98 -16.57
N LEU A 74 -2.14 3.07 -15.95
CA LEU A 74 -1.34 3.84 -14.98
C LEU A 74 -1.25 3.14 -13.62
N PHE A 75 -2.34 2.47 -13.23
CA PHE A 75 -2.43 1.66 -12.01
C PHE A 75 -1.31 0.63 -11.96
N GLY A 76 -1.05 -0.08 -13.06
CA GLY A 76 0.01 -1.09 -13.13
C GLY A 76 1.41 -0.50 -12.86
N VAL A 77 1.69 0.67 -13.43
CA VAL A 77 2.97 1.38 -13.23
C VAL A 77 3.11 1.82 -11.77
N LEU A 78 2.08 2.46 -11.20
CA LEU A 78 2.11 2.92 -9.82
C LEU A 78 2.20 1.78 -8.81
N LYS A 79 1.48 0.67 -9.02
CA LYS A 79 1.58 -0.51 -8.17
C LYS A 79 2.98 -1.08 -8.17
N ARG A 80 3.63 -1.18 -9.34
CA ARG A 80 5.03 -1.61 -9.45
C ARG A 80 5.96 -0.67 -8.70
N ALA A 81 5.74 0.64 -8.80
CA ALA A 81 6.52 1.64 -8.07
C ALA A 81 6.38 1.47 -6.54
N MET A 82 5.16 1.26 -6.05
CA MET A 82 4.90 1.03 -4.62
C MET A 82 5.54 -0.28 -4.13
N VAL A 83 5.51 -1.35 -4.94
CA VAL A 83 6.20 -2.61 -4.62
C VAL A 83 7.71 -2.41 -4.52
N ARG A 84 8.31 -1.64 -5.45
CA ARG A 84 9.74 -1.31 -5.38
C ARG A 84 10.09 -0.52 -4.12
N MET A 85 9.26 0.45 -3.73
CA MET A 85 9.47 1.19 -2.47
C MET A 85 9.36 0.27 -1.24
N ARG A 86 8.43 -0.69 -1.27
CA ARG A 86 8.29 -1.69 -0.22
C ARG A 86 9.52 -2.59 -0.13
N ASP A 87 9.99 -3.13 -1.24
CA ASP A 87 11.19 -3.98 -1.30
C ASP A 87 12.43 -3.24 -0.75
N ASP A 88 12.63 -1.99 -1.14
CA ASP A 88 13.71 -1.16 -0.58
C ASP A 88 13.53 -0.88 0.92
N LEU A 89 12.29 -0.76 1.44
CA LEU A 89 12.07 -0.68 2.89
C LEU A 89 12.38 -1.99 3.60
N GLU A 90 12.00 -3.14 3.02
CA GLU A 90 12.25 -4.47 3.59
C GLU A 90 13.74 -4.84 3.64
N GLN A 91 14.50 -4.42 2.62
CA GLN A 91 15.95 -4.66 2.57
C GLN A 91 16.71 -3.82 3.60
N ARG A 92 16.10 -2.77 4.16
CA ARG A 92 16.76 -1.93 5.16
C ARG A 92 16.56 -2.52 6.56
N GLY A 93 17.67 -2.62 7.27
CA GLY A 93 17.70 -3.04 8.67
C GLY A 93 17.41 -1.93 9.70
N ASP A 94 16.87 -0.77 9.29
CA ASP A 94 16.58 0.31 10.23
C ASP A 94 15.26 0.08 10.98
N THR A 95 15.20 0.41 12.27
CA THR A 95 13.95 0.31 13.06
C THR A 95 12.81 1.12 12.45
N MET A 96 13.12 2.21 11.75
CA MET A 96 12.12 3.03 11.06
C MET A 96 11.52 2.37 9.82
N SER A 97 12.20 1.43 9.16
CA SER A 97 11.63 0.66 8.06
C SER A 97 10.49 -0.22 8.54
N LEU A 98 10.65 -0.87 9.70
CA LEU A 98 9.61 -1.69 10.32
C LEU A 98 8.35 -0.87 10.63
N PHE A 99 8.48 0.33 11.22
CA PHE A 99 7.32 1.20 11.49
C PHE A 99 6.61 1.66 10.21
N ARG A 100 7.35 1.86 9.12
CA ARG A 100 6.79 2.23 7.82
C ARG A 100 6.08 1.08 7.14
N LEU A 101 6.61 -0.15 7.24
CA LEU A 101 5.98 -1.36 6.69
C LEU A 101 4.64 -1.67 7.36
N LYS A 102 4.45 -1.28 8.62
CA LYS A 102 3.16 -1.37 9.32
C LYS A 102 2.08 -0.45 8.74
N GLN A 103 2.46 0.60 8.00
CA GLN A 103 1.48 1.49 7.36
C GLN A 103 0.79 0.75 6.21
N ALA A 104 -0.53 0.93 6.07
CA ALA A 104 -1.34 0.27 5.05
C ALA A 104 -0.82 0.52 3.62
N CYS A 105 -0.20 1.67 3.36
CA CYS A 105 0.32 2.04 2.05
C CYS A 105 1.59 1.29 1.61
N TYR A 106 2.36 0.69 2.53
CA TYR A 106 3.62 -0.01 2.23
C TYR A 106 3.58 -1.52 2.50
N GLY A 107 2.45 -2.08 2.90
CA GLY A 107 2.29 -3.52 3.11
C GLY A 107 1.40 -3.88 4.28
N GLY A 108 1.20 -2.98 5.24
CA GLY A 108 0.29 -3.19 6.37
C GLY A 108 0.73 -4.34 7.27
N TYR A 109 2.05 -4.46 7.53
CA TYR A 109 2.59 -5.52 8.37
C TYR A 109 1.93 -5.47 9.74
N SER A 110 1.41 -6.62 10.19
CA SER A 110 0.86 -6.77 11.54
C SER A 110 1.88 -7.51 12.39
N ASP A 111 2.11 -7.01 13.62
CA ASP A 111 3.00 -7.68 14.59
C ASP A 111 2.46 -9.05 15.00
N ARG A 112 1.14 -9.22 14.93
CA ARG A 112 0.47 -10.49 15.22
C ARG A 112 0.06 -11.14 13.91
N PRO A 113 0.12 -12.48 13.81
CA PRO A 113 -0.60 -13.19 12.78
C PRO A 113 -2.04 -12.66 12.78
N THR A 114 -2.49 -12.10 11.67
CA THR A 114 -3.91 -11.80 11.49
C THR A 114 -4.65 -13.12 11.69
N GLU A 115 -5.61 -13.13 12.62
CA GLU A 115 -6.42 -14.31 12.92
C GLU A 115 -6.93 -14.89 11.61
N ASP A 116 -6.39 -16.05 11.26
CA ASP A 116 -6.66 -16.70 10.00
C ASP A 116 -8.13 -17.13 10.03
N SER A 117 -8.96 -16.51 9.18
CA SER A 117 -10.29 -17.03 8.85
C SER A 117 -10.22 -18.35 8.05
N GLY A 118 -9.03 -18.97 7.93
CA GLY A 118 -8.81 -20.26 7.29
C GLY A 118 -8.15 -21.27 8.22
N GLN A 119 -8.96 -22.25 8.66
CA GLN A 119 -8.56 -23.62 9.00
C GLN A 119 -7.31 -23.78 9.87
N GLY A 120 -7.52 -23.80 11.19
CA GLY A 120 -6.51 -24.25 12.15
C GLY A 120 -5.87 -25.56 11.73
N ILE A 121 -4.55 -25.53 11.51
CA ILE A 121 -3.77 -26.71 11.15
C ILE A 121 -3.73 -27.62 12.38
N LYS A 122 -4.55 -28.67 12.38
CA LYS A 122 -4.50 -29.73 13.40
C LYS A 122 -3.30 -30.63 13.13
N VAL A 123 -2.18 -30.34 13.78
CA VAL A 123 -1.03 -31.25 13.80
C VAL A 123 -1.27 -32.30 14.89
N ALA A 124 -1.60 -33.53 14.49
CA ALA A 124 -1.66 -34.67 15.38
C ALA A 124 -0.25 -35.28 15.53
N VAL A 125 0.40 -35.04 16.67
CA VAL A 125 1.68 -35.67 17.01
C VAL A 125 1.40 -36.91 17.85
N SER A 126 1.67 -38.10 17.30
CA SER A 126 1.66 -39.36 18.04
C SER A 126 3.08 -39.74 18.43
N PHE A 127 3.38 -39.75 19.72
CA PHE A 127 4.58 -40.38 20.25
C PHE A 127 4.33 -41.89 20.36
N GLY A 128 5.31 -42.69 19.92
CA GLY A 128 5.20 -44.14 19.93
C GLY A 128 5.01 -44.71 21.34
N ALA A 129 3.99 -45.56 21.47
CA ALA A 129 3.76 -46.59 22.48
C ALA A 129 3.76 -46.16 23.96
N GLY A 130 2.56 -45.84 24.46
CA GLY A 130 2.21 -45.77 25.88
C GLY A 130 0.92 -45.00 26.07
N ASP A 131 -0.17 -45.70 26.38
CA ASP A 131 -1.55 -45.20 26.49
C ASP A 131 -1.71 -43.78 27.04
N GLY A 132 -2.18 -42.86 26.19
CA GLY A 132 -2.59 -41.52 26.60
C GLY A 132 -2.79 -40.58 25.40
N LYS A 133 -3.96 -40.60 24.77
CA LYS A 133 -4.34 -39.59 23.78
C LYS A 133 -4.56 -38.25 24.48
N VAL A 134 -3.58 -37.34 24.42
CA VAL A 134 -3.77 -35.95 24.86
C VAL A 134 -3.98 -35.07 23.63
N ALA A 135 -5.22 -34.67 23.40
CA ALA A 135 -5.51 -33.59 22.48
C ALA A 135 -5.22 -32.27 23.20
N ILE A 136 -4.12 -31.60 22.83
CA ILE A 136 -3.86 -30.24 23.33
C ILE A 136 -4.38 -29.25 22.30
N GLU A 137 -5.46 -28.57 22.68
CA GLU A 137 -6.03 -27.45 21.96
C GLU A 137 -5.27 -26.18 22.38
N TYR A 138 -4.47 -25.62 21.48
CA TYR A 138 -3.85 -24.31 21.68
C TYR A 138 -4.69 -23.26 20.99
N GLY A 139 -5.47 -22.52 21.78
CA GLY A 139 -6.23 -21.37 21.30
C GLY A 139 -6.47 -20.38 22.43
N LYS A 140 -5.81 -19.21 22.34
CA LYS A 140 -6.40 -17.94 22.76
C LYS A 140 -5.78 -16.78 22.01
#